data_AF-A0A7X1V380-F1
#
_entry.id   AF-A0A7X1V380-F1
#
_cell.length_a   1.000
_cell.length_b   1.000
_cell.length_c   1.000
_cell.angle_alpha   90.00
_cell.angle_beta   90.00
_cell.angle_gamma   90.00
#
_symmetry.space_group_name_H-M   'P 1'
#
loop_
_entity.id
_entity.type
_entity.pdbx_description
1 polymer ?
#
loop_
_entity_poly.entity_id
_entity_poly.type
_entity_poly.pdbx_seq_one_letter_code
_entity_poly.pdbx_strand_id
1 'polypeptide(L)'
;MVGNLTFLIMLVLMLGLMFFMQRSQKKQAEKRMESLNKLQKGYEVITIGGLYGTVDEVDTENRTIVLDVDGVYLTFELAAIRTVLPVKEAVTPEGAVIEDGSAIEE
;
A
#
# COMPACT_ATOMS: atom_id res chain seq x y z
N MET A 1 13.49 36.91 34.74
CA MET A 1 12.12 36.43 34.46
C MET A 1 11.86 36.23 32.95
N VAL A 2 12.89 35.82 32.14
CA VAL A 2 12.78 35.66 30.66
C VAL A 2 12.80 34.18 30.22
N GLY A 3 13.26 33.27 31.10
CA GLY A 3 13.34 31.82 30.82
C GLY A 3 11.98 31.14 30.68
N ASN A 4 10.98 31.55 31.48
CA ASN A 4 9.62 30.96 31.41
C ASN A 4 8.88 31.33 30.11
N LEU A 5 9.06 32.56 29.60
CA LEU A 5 8.42 32.97 28.35
C LEU A 5 9.04 32.27 27.13
N THR A 6 10.37 32.13 27.12
CA THR A 6 11.09 31.38 26.08
C THR A 6 10.69 29.90 26.09
N PHE A 7 10.55 29.30 27.28
CA PHE A 7 10.08 27.91 27.43
C PHE A 7 8.63 27.74 26.98
N LEU A 8 7.74 28.69 27.31
CA LEU A 8 6.34 28.66 26.88
C LEU A 8 6.20 28.78 25.35
N ILE A 9 6.98 29.68 24.73
CA ILE A 9 7.03 29.85 23.27
C ILE A 9 7.54 28.56 22.61
N MET A 10 8.60 27.96 23.14
CA MET A 10 9.17 26.70 22.62
C MET A 10 8.16 25.55 22.74
N LEU A 11 7.43 25.46 23.86
CA LEU A 11 6.40 24.44 24.10
C LEU A 11 5.22 24.58 23.11
N VAL A 12 4.74 25.80 22.87
CA VAL A 12 3.67 26.07 21.89
C VAL A 12 4.12 25.71 20.48
N LEU A 13 5.38 26.00 20.14
CA LEU A 13 5.96 25.69 18.82
C LEU A 13 6.12 24.17 18.63
N MET A 14 6.56 23.45 19.66
CA MET A 14 6.65 21.98 19.66
C MET A 14 5.27 21.32 19.51
N LEU A 15 4.27 21.80 20.25
CA LEU A 15 2.89 21.30 20.13
C LEU A 15 2.28 21.60 18.75
N GLY A 16 2.60 22.77 18.17
CA GLY A 16 2.18 23.13 16.81
C GLY A 16 2.73 22.18 15.74
N LEU A 17 4.03 21.88 15.80
CA LEU A 17 4.68 20.93 14.89
C LEU A 17 4.18 19.50 15.10
N MET A 18 4.01 19.08 16.36
CA MET A 18 3.49 17.76 16.71
C MET A 18 2.05 17.58 16.20
N PHE A 19 1.18 18.58 16.35
CA PHE A 19 -0.20 18.54 15.83
C PHE A 19 -0.25 18.39 14.30
N PHE A 20 0.61 19.13 13.59
CA PHE A 20 0.72 19.02 12.14
C PHE A 20 1.22 17.64 11.69
N MET A 21 2.23 17.11 12.37
CA MET A 21 2.79 15.80 12.05
C MET A 21 1.80 14.67 12.41
N GLN A 22 1.10 14.74 13.54
CA GLN A 22 0.07 13.77 13.95
C GLN A 22 -1.04 13.64 12.90
N ARG A 23 -1.46 14.76 12.30
CA ARG A 23 -2.47 14.76 11.23
C ARG A 23 -1.97 14.05 9.97
N SER A 24 -0.69 14.19 9.63
CA SER A 24 -0.09 13.50 8.47
C SER A 24 0.11 12.00 8.72
N GLN A 25 0.45 11.60 9.95
CA GLN A 25 0.67 10.20 10.31
C GLN A 25 -0.64 9.40 10.33
N LYS A 26 -1.74 9.98 10.83
CA LYS A 26 -3.07 9.33 10.79
C LYS A 26 -3.50 8.98 9.36
N LYS A 27 -3.31 9.89 8.40
CA LYS A 27 -3.62 9.63 6.98
C LYS A 27 -2.81 8.48 6.38
N GLN A 28 -1.57 8.28 6.81
CA GLN A 28 -0.74 7.18 6.32
C GLN A 28 -1.17 5.83 6.92
N ALA A 29 -1.59 5.82 8.19
CA ALA A 29 -2.15 4.64 8.83
C ALA A 29 -3.49 4.23 8.21
N GLU A 30 -4.39 5.19 7.95
CA GLU A 30 -5.68 4.97 7.30
C GLU A 30 -5.51 4.42 5.87
N LYS A 31 -4.59 4.98 5.08
CA LYS A 31 -4.30 4.47 3.72
C LYS A 31 -3.77 3.03 3.72
N ARG A 32 -2.99 2.65 4.74
CA ARG A 32 -2.55 1.26 4.93
C ARG A 32 -3.73 0.34 5.22
N MET A 33 -4.62 0.74 6.13
CA MET A 33 -5.81 -0.04 6.46
C MET A 33 -6.77 -0.18 5.26
N GLU A 34 -6.95 0.89 4.47
CA GLU A 34 -7.81 0.87 3.29
C GLU A 34 -7.30 -0.08 2.20
N SER A 35 -5.97 -0.18 2.04
CA SER A 35 -5.36 -1.08 1.06
C SER A 35 -5.52 -2.55 1.44
N LEU A 36 -5.52 -2.85 2.74
CA LEU A 36 -5.77 -4.19 3.27
C LEU A 36 -7.25 -4.58 3.15
N ASN A 37 -8.19 -3.64 3.31
CA ASN A 37 -9.62 -3.88 3.11
C ASN A 37 -10.02 -4.14 1.65
N LYS A 38 -9.13 -3.86 0.68
CA LYS A 38 -9.35 -4.16 -0.75
C LYS A 38 -8.86 -5.55 -1.16
N LEU A 39 -8.31 -6.34 -0.22
CA LEU A 39 -7.93 -7.72 -0.47
C LEU A 39 -9.18 -8.56 -0.76
N GLN A 40 -9.23 -9.13 -1.96
CA GLN A 40 -10.25 -10.09 -2.36
C GLN A 40 -9.57 -11.36 -2.88
N LYS A 41 -10.33 -12.46 -2.92
CA LYS A 41 -9.86 -13.72 -3.50
C LYS A 41 -9.46 -13.52 -4.97
N GLY A 42 -8.36 -14.16 -5.38
CA GLY A 42 -7.80 -14.11 -6.74
C GLY A 42 -6.78 -13.00 -6.98
N TYR A 43 -6.57 -12.08 -6.03
CA TYR A 43 -5.58 -11.01 -6.17
C TYR A 43 -4.17 -11.56 -6.02
N GLU A 44 -3.26 -11.06 -6.84
CA GLU A 44 -1.84 -11.38 -6.72
C GLU A 44 -1.23 -10.44 -5.69
N VAL A 45 -0.40 -10.97 -4.80
CA VAL A 45 0.20 -10.17 -3.73
C VAL A 45 1.68 -10.44 -3.60
N ILE A 46 2.36 -9.43 -3.09
CA ILE A 46 3.77 -9.49 -2.74
C ILE A 46 3.86 -9.36 -1.23
N THR A 47 4.38 -10.39 -0.58
CA THR A 47 4.66 -10.38 0.86
C THR A 47 5.87 -9.49 1.18
N ILE A 48 6.08 -9.15 2.46
CA ILE A 48 7.25 -8.37 2.89
C ILE A 48 8.57 -9.07 2.53
N GLY A 49 8.59 -10.40 2.53
CA GLY A 49 9.75 -11.21 2.13
C GLY A 49 10.02 -11.25 0.63
N GLY A 50 9.21 -10.58 -0.19
CA GLY A 50 9.32 -10.63 -1.65
C GLY A 50 8.74 -11.90 -2.28
N LEU A 51 8.01 -12.71 -1.51
CA LEU A 51 7.28 -13.86 -2.05
C LEU A 51 6.04 -13.39 -2.80
N TYR A 52 5.85 -13.93 -3.99
CA TYR A 52 4.67 -13.74 -4.84
C TYR A 52 3.70 -14.90 -4.60
N GLY A 53 2.42 -14.58 -4.52
CA GLY A 53 1.37 -15.59 -4.39
C GLY A 53 0.00 -15.00 -4.69
N THR A 54 -0.99 -15.87 -4.79
CA THR A 54 -2.38 -15.49 -5.08
C THR A 54 -3.25 -15.69 -3.85
N VAL A 55 -4.12 -14.74 -3.56
CA VAL A 55 -5.03 -14.81 -2.41
C VAL A 55 -6.10 -15.86 -2.66
N ASP A 56 -6.12 -16.93 -1.87
CA ASP A 56 -7.15 -17.97 -1.94
C ASP A 56 -8.30 -17.68 -0.95
N GLU A 57 -7.97 -17.27 0.27
CA GLU A 57 -8.93 -16.95 1.32
C GLU A 57 -8.44 -15.79 2.19
N VAL A 58 -9.39 -14.99 2.68
CA VAL A 58 -9.15 -13.87 3.58
C VAL A 58 -10.06 -14.03 4.78
N ASP A 59 -9.46 -14.15 5.97
CA ASP A 59 -10.16 -14.15 7.25
C ASP A 59 -9.90 -12.81 7.95
N THR A 60 -10.89 -11.92 7.84
CA THR A 60 -10.87 -10.60 8.48
C THR A 60 -11.07 -10.64 10.00
N GLU A 61 -11.66 -11.70 10.56
CA GLU A 61 -11.87 -11.82 12.01
C GLU A 61 -10.55 -12.16 12.71
N ASN A 62 -9.82 -13.14 12.18
CA ASN A 62 -8.54 -13.59 12.72
C ASN A 62 -7.35 -12.82 12.15
N ARG A 63 -7.58 -11.92 11.19
CA ARG A 63 -6.55 -11.12 10.49
C ARG A 63 -5.51 -11.98 9.77
N THR A 64 -5.94 -13.10 9.20
CA THR A 64 -5.12 -14.03 8.44
C THR A 64 -5.57 -14.13 6.99
N ILE A 65 -4.64 -14.48 6.09
CA ILE A 65 -4.93 -14.77 4.69
C ILE A 65 -4.29 -16.10 4.32
N VAL A 66 -4.93 -16.83 3.41
CA VAL A 66 -4.36 -18.02 2.79
C VAL A 66 -3.85 -17.64 1.40
N LEU A 67 -2.57 -17.89 1.17
CA LEU A 67 -1.90 -17.65 -0.10
C LEU A 67 -1.60 -18.97 -0.80
N ASP A 68 -1.95 -19.03 -2.08
CA ASP A 68 -1.49 -20.07 -2.98
C ASP A 68 -0.15 -19.66 -3.60
N VAL A 69 0.87 -20.48 -3.35
CA VAL A 69 2.22 -20.36 -3.87
C VAL A 69 2.55 -21.64 -4.60
N ASP A 70 2.34 -21.66 -5.91
CA ASP A 70 2.64 -22.81 -6.78
C ASP A 70 1.93 -24.12 -6.34
N GLY A 71 0.66 -24.01 -5.93
CA GLY A 71 -0.15 -25.14 -5.47
C GLY A 71 0.03 -25.48 -3.98
N VAL A 72 0.85 -24.72 -3.26
CA VAL A 72 1.00 -24.84 -1.80
C VAL A 72 0.24 -23.71 -1.11
N TYR A 73 -0.73 -24.09 -0.29
CA TYR A 73 -1.53 -23.16 0.50
C TYR A 73 -0.86 -22.87 1.84
N LEU A 74 -0.53 -21.61 2.07
CA LEU A 74 0.14 -21.15 3.27
C LEU A 74 -0.63 -20.01 3.93
N THR A 75 -0.82 -20.09 5.24
CA THR A 75 -1.50 -19.06 6.01
C THR A 75 -0.51 -18.01 6.51
N PHE A 76 -0.78 -16.76 6.19
CA PHE A 76 0.00 -15.60 6.60
C PHE A 76 -0.89 -14.61 7.36
N GLU A 77 -0.30 -13.73 8.16
CA GLU A 77 -1.01 -12.58 8.71
C GLU A 77 -1.26 -11.53 7.61
N LEU A 78 -2.38 -10.80 7.67
CA LEU A 78 -2.62 -9.67 6.76
C LEU A 78 -1.49 -8.63 6.80
N ALA A 79 -0.84 -8.48 7.96
CA ALA A 79 0.28 -7.57 8.15
C ALA A 79 1.53 -7.99 7.35
N ALA A 80 1.63 -9.24 6.91
CA ALA A 80 2.74 -9.75 6.10
C ALA A 80 2.65 -9.34 4.62
N ILE A 81 1.56 -8.71 4.20
CA ILE A 81 1.34 -8.28 2.81
C ILE A 81 1.85 -6.86 2.62
N ARG A 82 2.81 -6.71 1.70
CA ARG A 82 3.42 -5.42 1.37
C ARG A 82 2.65 -4.70 0.28
N THR A 83 2.28 -5.42 -0.77
CA THR A 83 1.64 -4.85 -1.95
C THR A 83 0.62 -5.81 -2.48
N VAL A 84 -0.56 -5.26 -2.80
CA VAL A 84 -1.65 -5.98 -3.45
C VAL A 84 -1.66 -5.54 -4.91
N LEU A 85 -1.46 -6.48 -5.81
CA LEU A 85 -1.62 -6.28 -7.23
C LEU A 85 -3.08 -6.61 -7.57
N PRO A 86 -3.82 -5.70 -8.22
CA PRO A 86 -5.15 -6.02 -8.69
C PRO A 86 -5.08 -7.22 -9.63
N VAL A 87 -6.10 -8.08 -9.59
CA VAL A 87 -6.25 -9.16 -10.58
C VAL A 87 -6.09 -8.51 -11.94
N LYS A 88 -5.07 -8.95 -12.67
CA LYS A 88 -4.92 -8.60 -14.06
C LYS A 88 -6.09 -9.28 -14.77
N GLU A 89 -7.27 -8.65 -14.75
CA GLU A 89 -8.23 -8.84 -15.83
C GLU A 89 -7.41 -8.72 -17.09
N ALA A 90 -7.46 -9.78 -17.90
CA ALA A 90 -6.71 -9.90 -19.13
C ALA A 90 -6.71 -8.55 -19.85
N VAL A 91 -5.53 -7.95 -19.94
CA VAL A 91 -5.26 -6.95 -20.98
C VAL A 91 -5.54 -7.70 -22.28
N THR A 92 -6.71 -7.47 -22.87
CA THR A 92 -6.94 -7.74 -24.28
C THR A 92 -5.75 -7.13 -25.02
N PRO A 93 -4.97 -7.92 -25.77
CA PRO A 93 -3.85 -7.41 -26.54
C PRO A 93 -4.42 -6.66 -27.75
N GLU A 94 -4.84 -5.43 -27.55
CA GLU A 94 -5.11 -4.49 -28.65
C GLU A 94 -4.53 -3.13 -28.27
N GLY A 95 -3.44 -2.77 -28.96
CA GLY A 95 -2.69 -1.55 -28.69
C GLY A 95 -1.18 -1.69 -28.82
N ALA A 96 -0.67 -2.72 -29.49
CA ALA A 96 0.65 -2.62 -30.11
C ALA A 96 0.52 -1.70 -31.33
N VAL A 97 0.87 -0.43 -31.18
CA VAL A 97 1.37 0.39 -32.29
C VAL A 97 2.85 0.65 -32.04
N ILE A 98 3.63 -0.30 -32.55
CA ILE A 98 4.93 -0.12 -33.21
C ILE A 98 5.25 1.34 -33.56
N GLU A 99 6.36 1.83 -32.99
CA GLU A 99 7.18 2.85 -33.63
C GLU A 99 7.73 2.27 -34.95
N ASP A 100 7.40 2.90 -36.08
CA ASP A 100 8.33 3.00 -37.20
C ASP A 100 8.12 4.34 -37.91
N GLY A 101 9.21 5.08 -38.08
CA GLY A 101 9.22 6.40 -38.67
C GLY A 101 9.18 6.34 -40.18
N SER A 102 8.53 7.33 -40.81
CA SER A 102 8.79 7.66 -42.20
C SER A 102 8.10 8.98 -42.59
N ALA A 103 8.94 9.92 -43.02
CA ALA A 103 8.70 10.94 -44.05
C ALA A 103 7.91 12.21 -43.66
N ILE A 104 8.62 13.35 -43.53
CA ILE A 104 8.75 14.50 -44.48
C ILE A 104 7.62 15.52 -44.32
N GLU A 105 7.92 16.77 -43.91
CA GLU A 105 7.95 17.97 -44.80
C GLU A 105 6.74 17.98 -45.75
N GLU A 106 5.74 18.86 -45.61
CA GLU A 106 5.77 20.33 -45.74
C GLU A 106 4.48 20.93 -45.13
#